data_AF-A0A6X9JWA0-F1
#
_entry.id   AF-A0A6X9JWA0-F1
#
_cell.length_a   1.000
_cell.length_b   1.000
_cell.length_c   1.000
_cell.angle_alpha   90.00
_cell.angle_beta   90.00
_cell.angle_gamma   90.00
#
_symmetry.space_group_name_H-M   'P 1'
#
loop_
_entity.id
_entity.type
_entity.pdbx_description
1 polymer ?
#
loop_
_entity_poly.entity_id
_entity_poly.type
_entity_poly.pdbx_seq_one_letter_code
_entity_poly.pdbx_strand_id
1 'polypeptide(L)'
;MSKVSYDPETGIFTWVETKRRGFIGKKAGCFCPRDGYIRIRVNGKLELAHRLAWNICNPDNPLTPQEQIDHINHIRTDNRICNLRKVTNTENSRNASIGVNNTSGALGVWREKRRNKWVAEIKVDRRKIHLGQFDDFDEAVAARKAAEAAYGFHENHGETA
;
A
#
# COMPACT_ATOMS: atom_id res chain seq x y z
N MET A 1 -28.71 -6.06 -13.71
CA MET A 1 -27.79 -5.79 -12.57
C MET A 1 -26.62 -4.96 -13.10
N SER A 2 -25.58 -4.65 -12.33
CA SER A 2 -24.37 -4.03 -12.91
C SER A 2 -23.25 -5.06 -12.89
N LYS A 3 -22.67 -5.37 -14.05
CA LYS A 3 -21.61 -6.37 -14.22
C LYS A 3 -20.38 -5.71 -14.83
N VAL A 4 -19.20 -6.06 -14.32
CA VAL A 4 -17.91 -5.63 -14.87
C VAL A 4 -17.10 -6.85 -15.29
N SER A 5 -16.25 -6.66 -16.30
CA SER A 5 -15.14 -7.55 -16.64
C SER A 5 -13.86 -6.92 -16.11
N TYR A 6 -12.90 -7.75 -15.72
CA TYR A 6 -11.61 -7.35 -15.18
C TYR A 6 -10.50 -8.04 -15.97
N ASP A 7 -9.49 -7.26 -16.37
CA ASP A 7 -8.27 -7.75 -17.00
C ASP A 7 -7.14 -7.81 -15.96
N PRO A 8 -6.62 -9.01 -15.61
CA PRO A 8 -5.56 -9.17 -14.61
C PRO A 8 -4.22 -8.54 -14.99
N GLU A 9 -3.91 -8.49 -16.29
CA GLU A 9 -2.62 -8.00 -16.81
C GLU A 9 -2.56 -6.48 -16.83
N THR A 10 -3.69 -5.82 -17.10
CA THR A 10 -3.76 -4.35 -17.14
C THR A 10 -4.34 -3.74 -15.86
N GLY A 11 -5.02 -4.53 -15.03
CA GLY A 11 -5.70 -4.05 -13.83
C GLY A 11 -6.95 -3.21 -14.13
N ILE A 12 -7.48 -3.30 -15.36
CA ILE A 12 -8.58 -2.44 -15.83
C ILE A 12 -9.90 -3.18 -15.70
N PHE A 13 -10.90 -2.45 -15.21
CA PHE A 13 -12.28 -2.89 -15.21
C PHE A 13 -13.05 -2.26 -16.37
N THR A 14 -13.94 -3.02 -16.99
CA THR A 14 -14.79 -2.56 -18.09
C THR A 14 -16.24 -2.91 -17.81
N TRP A 15 -17.18 -2.00 -18.09
CA TRP A 15 -18.61 -2.28 -17.91
C TRP A 15 -19.11 -3.28 -18.95
N VAL A 16 -19.69 -4.38 -18.50
CA VAL A 16 -20.36 -5.39 -19.36
C VAL A 16 -21.87 -5.17 -19.33
N GLU A 17 -22.43 -4.90 -18.16
CA GLU A 17 -23.85 -4.61 -17.98
C GLU A 17 -24.01 -3.44 -17.01
N THR A 18 -24.83 -2.46 -17.35
CA THR A 18 -25.12 -1.32 -16.47
C THR A 18 -26.41 -0.63 -16.91
N LYS A 19 -27.11 0.00 -15.97
CA LYS A 19 -28.30 0.84 -16.27
C LYS A 19 -27.94 2.01 -17.21
N ARG A 20 -26.69 2.47 -17.18
CA ARG A 20 -26.19 3.55 -18.05
C ARG A 20 -25.66 2.96 -19.35
N ARG A 21 -26.54 2.60 -20.30
CA ARG A 21 -26.18 1.86 -21.53
C ARG A 21 -24.98 2.43 -22.29
N GLY A 22 -24.80 3.75 -22.37
CA GLY A 22 -23.65 4.39 -23.04
C GLY A 22 -22.28 4.22 -22.35
N PHE A 23 -22.22 3.53 -21.21
CA PHE A 23 -20.99 3.18 -20.52
C PHE A 23 -20.54 1.74 -20.76
N ILE A 24 -21.39 0.90 -21.38
CA ILE A 24 -21.02 -0.48 -21.73
C ILE A 24 -19.78 -0.43 -22.65
N GLY A 25 -18.77 -1.26 -22.35
CA GLY A 25 -17.47 -1.28 -23.03
C GLY A 25 -16.46 -0.21 -22.57
N LYS A 26 -16.85 0.73 -21.70
CA LYS A 26 -15.93 1.75 -21.16
C LYS A 26 -15.29 1.32 -19.84
N LYS A 27 -14.14 1.91 -19.54
CA LYS A 27 -13.44 1.76 -18.26
C LYS A 27 -14.38 2.08 -17.09
N ALA A 28 -14.45 1.15 -16.15
CA ALA A 28 -15.25 1.25 -14.95
C ALA A 28 -14.42 1.79 -13.78
N GLY A 29 -15.10 2.53 -12.92
CA GLY A 29 -14.55 3.07 -11.67
C GLY A 29 -14.33 4.57 -11.68
N CYS A 30 -14.23 5.13 -10.48
CA CYS A 30 -13.90 6.52 -10.23
C CYS A 30 -12.72 6.61 -9.25
N PHE A 31 -11.77 7.49 -9.56
CA PHE A 31 -10.67 7.83 -8.66
C PHE A 31 -11.17 8.71 -7.52
N CYS A 32 -10.73 8.44 -6.29
CA CYS A 32 -11.01 9.28 -5.14
C CYS A 32 -9.75 10.01 -4.69
N PRO A 33 -9.67 11.35 -4.84
CA PRO A 33 -8.48 12.12 -4.47
C PRO A 33 -8.12 12.05 -2.98
N ARG A 34 -9.10 11.81 -2.11
CA ARG A 34 -8.91 11.80 -0.65
C ARG A 34 -8.00 10.65 -0.17
N ASP A 35 -8.10 9.50 -0.80
CA ASP A 35 -7.37 8.29 -0.38
C ASP A 35 -6.66 7.56 -1.53
N GLY A 36 -6.74 8.09 -2.75
CA GLY A 36 -6.02 7.58 -3.92
C GLY A 36 -6.61 6.31 -4.54
N TYR A 37 -7.71 5.76 -4.01
CA TYR A 37 -8.26 4.50 -4.48
C TYR A 37 -9.29 4.69 -5.60
N ILE A 38 -9.27 3.75 -6.56
CA ILE A 38 -10.34 3.57 -7.54
C ILE A 38 -11.49 2.80 -6.88
N ARG A 39 -12.72 3.29 -7.06
CA ARG A 39 -13.95 2.64 -6.57
C ARG A 39 -14.91 2.35 -7.70
N ILE A 40 -15.59 1.21 -7.62
CA ILE A 40 -16.53 0.74 -8.63
C ILE A 40 -17.85 0.40 -7.95
N ARG A 41 -18.97 0.91 -8.49
CA ARG A 41 -20.30 0.57 -7.98
C ARG A 41 -20.88 -0.64 -8.73
N VAL A 42 -20.80 -1.81 -8.13
CA VAL A 42 -21.31 -3.07 -8.69
C VAL A 42 -22.48 -3.54 -7.82
N ASN A 43 -23.60 -3.92 -8.43
CA ASN A 43 -24.81 -4.39 -7.73
C ASN A 43 -25.29 -3.48 -6.57
N GLY A 44 -25.19 -2.16 -6.75
CA GLY A 44 -25.61 -1.16 -5.75
C GLY A 44 -24.59 -0.88 -4.66
N LYS A 45 -23.58 -1.74 -4.48
CA LYS A 45 -22.50 -1.59 -3.50
C LYS A 45 -21.31 -0.86 -4.11
N LEU A 46 -20.72 0.07 -3.37
CA LEU A 46 -19.48 0.75 -3.76
C LEU A 46 -18.29 -0.05 -3.23
N GLU A 47 -17.49 -0.61 -4.12
CA GLU A 47 -16.35 -1.47 -3.77
C GLU A 47 -15.02 -0.85 -4.22
N LEU A 48 -13.94 -1.20 -3.55
CA LEU A 48 -12.58 -0.80 -3.92
C LEU A 48 -12.10 -1.68 -5.08
N ALA A 49 -11.50 -1.08 -6.11
CA ALA A 49 -11.08 -1.78 -7.31
C ALA A 49 -10.10 -2.92 -7.03
N HIS A 50 -9.09 -2.70 -6.17
CA HIS A 50 -8.13 -3.75 -5.80
C HIS A 50 -8.78 -4.94 -5.08
N ARG A 51 -9.79 -4.72 -4.23
CA ARG A 51 -10.51 -5.82 -3.54
C ARG A 51 -11.38 -6.58 -4.52
N LEU A 52 -12.05 -5.85 -5.41
CA LEU A 52 -12.85 -6.47 -6.45
C LEU A 52 -11.98 -7.30 -7.41
N ALA A 53 -10.80 -6.81 -7.78
CA ALA A 53 -9.84 -7.51 -8.62
C ALA A 53 -9.39 -8.82 -7.96
N TRP A 54 -9.01 -8.75 -6.69
CA TRP A 54 -8.62 -9.92 -5.91
C TRP A 54 -9.73 -10.97 -5.85
N ASN A 55 -10.96 -10.55 -5.53
CA ASN A 55 -12.12 -11.45 -5.43
C ASN A 55 -12.48 -12.12 -6.77
N ILE A 56 -12.28 -11.43 -7.90
CA ILE A 56 -12.52 -12.00 -9.24
C ILE A 56 -11.48 -13.08 -9.56
N CYS A 57 -10.21 -12.83 -9.25
CA CYS A 57 -9.12 -13.78 -9.52
C CYS A 57 -9.01 -14.91 -8.48
N ASN A 58 -9.51 -14.69 -7.27
CA ASN A 58 -9.37 -15.62 -6.14
C ASN A 58 -10.73 -15.84 -5.44
N PRO A 59 -11.75 -16.40 -6.13
CA PRO A 59 -13.10 -16.55 -5.58
C PRO A 59 -13.15 -17.44 -4.33
N ASP A 60 -12.26 -18.43 -4.24
CA ASP A 60 -12.19 -19.38 -3.12
C ASP A 60 -11.32 -18.90 -1.95
N ASN A 61 -10.76 -17.69 -2.04
CA ASN A 61 -9.89 -17.11 -1.02
C ASN A 61 -10.36 -15.69 -0.61
N PRO A 62 -11.55 -15.59 0.00
CA PRO A 62 -12.08 -14.33 0.47
C PRO A 62 -11.22 -13.74 1.60
N LEU A 63 -11.27 -12.42 1.74
CA LEU A 63 -10.61 -11.74 2.85
C LEU A 63 -11.34 -12.01 4.17
N THR A 64 -10.56 -12.34 5.20
CA THR A 64 -11.02 -12.28 6.59
C THR A 64 -11.08 -10.82 7.08
N PRO A 65 -11.76 -10.52 8.20
CA PRO A 65 -11.86 -9.15 8.73
C PRO A 65 -10.50 -8.51 9.10
N GLN A 66 -9.46 -9.32 9.31
CA GLN A 66 -8.11 -8.88 9.67
C GLN A 66 -7.16 -8.75 8.48
N GLU A 67 -7.63 -9.13 7.29
CA GLU A 67 -6.87 -9.07 6.04
C GLU A 67 -7.28 -7.88 5.18
N GLN A 68 -6.36 -7.47 4.33
CA GLN A 68 -6.54 -6.46 3.31
C GLN A 68 -5.72 -6.81 2.08
N ILE A 69 -6.03 -6.16 0.96
CA ILE A 69 -5.23 -6.25 -0.25
C ILE A 69 -4.31 -5.04 -0.29
N ASP A 70 -3.02 -5.30 -0.33
CA ASP A 70 -1.94 -4.32 -0.41
C ASP A 70 -1.43 -4.20 -1.84
N HIS A 71 -0.94 -3.01 -2.19
CA HIS A 71 -0.29 -2.70 -3.45
C HIS A 71 1.22 -2.78 -3.24
N ILE A 72 1.87 -3.77 -3.86
CA ILE A 72 3.30 -4.03 -3.67
C ILE A 72 4.14 -2.79 -4.01
N ASN A 73 3.81 -2.12 -5.12
CA ASN A 73 4.48 -0.89 -5.58
C ASN A 73 3.95 0.42 -4.99
N HIS A 74 3.03 0.37 -4.02
CA HIS A 74 2.39 1.52 -3.36
C HIS A 74 1.49 2.39 -4.26
N ILE A 75 1.37 2.08 -5.55
CA ILE A 75 0.53 2.79 -6.51
C ILE A 75 -0.91 2.26 -6.43
N ARG A 76 -1.76 2.98 -5.69
CA ARG A 76 -3.16 2.59 -5.42
C ARG A 76 -4.05 2.48 -6.66
N THR A 77 -3.64 3.08 -7.77
CA THR A 77 -4.35 3.01 -9.06
C THR A 77 -3.94 1.83 -9.92
N ASP A 78 -2.81 1.19 -9.61
CA ASP A 78 -2.30 0.02 -10.30
C ASP A 78 -2.90 -1.26 -9.71
N ASN A 79 -4.06 -1.65 -10.25
CA ASN A 79 -4.81 -2.79 -9.75
C ASN A 79 -4.48 -4.10 -10.49
N ARG A 80 -3.32 -4.21 -11.16
CA ARG A 80 -2.89 -5.47 -11.81
C ARG A 80 -2.75 -6.56 -10.76
N ILE A 81 -3.16 -7.79 -11.08
CA ILE A 81 -3.17 -8.87 -10.07
C ILE A 81 -1.78 -9.18 -9.53
N CYS A 82 -0.75 -9.06 -10.37
CA CYS A 82 0.66 -9.25 -10.00
C CYS A 82 1.19 -8.20 -9.02
N ASN A 83 0.52 -7.05 -8.91
CA ASN A 83 0.86 -5.97 -7.98
C ASN A 83 0.04 -6.04 -6.68
N LEU A 84 -0.92 -6.96 -6.57
CA LEU A 84 -1.80 -7.10 -5.43
C LEU A 84 -1.42 -8.31 -4.58
N ARG A 85 -1.48 -8.17 -3.27
CA ARG A 85 -1.27 -9.27 -2.33
C ARG A 85 -2.23 -9.21 -1.17
N LYS A 86 -2.69 -10.38 -0.71
CA LYS A 86 -3.45 -10.49 0.53
C LYS A 86 -2.51 -10.50 1.72
N VAL A 87 -2.70 -9.55 2.64
CA VAL A 87 -1.84 -9.33 3.80
C VAL A 87 -2.67 -8.97 5.03
N THR A 88 -2.08 -9.19 6.20
CA THR A 88 -2.59 -8.67 7.48
C THR A 88 -2.31 -7.17 7.61
N ASN A 89 -2.97 -6.52 8.57
CA ASN A 89 -2.69 -5.12 8.94
C ASN A 89 -1.21 -4.88 9.32
N THR A 90 -0.59 -5.85 9.98
CA THR A 90 0.81 -5.78 10.41
C THR A 90 1.76 -5.82 9.21
N GLU A 91 1.55 -6.77 8.29
CA GLU A 91 2.38 -6.92 7.08
C GLU A 91 2.24 -5.72 6.14
N ASN A 92 1.01 -5.20 5.95
CA ASN A 92 0.79 -3.97 5.20
C ASN A 92 1.54 -2.77 5.82
N SER A 93 1.57 -2.68 7.15
CA SER A 93 2.31 -1.61 7.84
C SER A 93 3.83 -1.73 7.64
N ARG A 94 4.34 -2.96 7.45
CA ARG A 94 5.75 -3.22 7.10
C ARG A 94 6.09 -2.90 5.64
N ASN A 95 5.12 -2.51 4.83
CA ASN A 95 5.29 -1.98 3.47
C ASN A 95 4.85 -0.51 3.37
N ALA A 96 4.75 0.20 4.49
CA ALA A 96 4.31 1.59 4.47
C ALA A 96 5.33 2.50 3.78
N SER A 97 4.83 3.45 3.00
CA SER A 97 5.63 4.51 2.37
C SER A 97 6.13 5.53 3.40
N ILE A 98 7.14 6.33 3.01
CA ILE A 98 7.50 7.53 3.78
C ILE A 98 6.29 8.48 3.85
N GLY A 99 6.05 9.05 5.04
CA GLY A 99 5.01 10.07 5.22
C GLY A 99 5.44 11.41 4.60
N VAL A 100 4.50 12.14 4.03
CA VAL A 100 4.74 13.44 3.35
C VAL A 100 5.39 14.52 4.24
N ASN A 101 5.24 14.39 5.56
CA ASN A 101 5.81 15.31 6.54
C ASN A 101 7.18 14.86 7.07
N ASN A 102 7.74 13.76 6.54
CA ASN A 102 9.08 13.33 6.87
C ASN A 102 10.08 14.31 6.24
N THR A 103 10.92 14.91 7.08
CA THR A 103 11.88 15.94 6.67
C THR A 103 13.30 15.40 6.51
N SER A 104 13.57 14.17 6.95
CA SER A 104 14.90 13.55 6.84
C SER A 104 15.07 12.75 5.55
N GLY A 105 13.98 12.38 4.87
CA GLY A 105 14.01 11.49 3.71
C GLY A 105 14.18 10.01 4.09
N ALA A 106 14.15 9.66 5.37
CA ALA A 106 14.26 8.28 5.84
C ALA A 106 13.31 8.00 7.02
N LEU A 107 12.59 6.88 6.99
CA LEU A 107 11.70 6.47 8.08
C LEU A 107 12.49 6.17 9.35
N GLY A 108 12.02 6.70 10.49
CA GLY A 108 12.65 6.41 11.78
C GLY A 108 14.05 6.99 11.95
N VAL A 109 14.48 7.90 11.05
CA VAL A 109 15.74 8.63 11.17
C VAL A 109 15.44 10.11 11.33
N TRP A 110 16.02 10.76 12.34
CA TRP A 110 15.87 12.21 12.55
C TRP A 110 17.10 12.81 13.21
N ARG A 111 17.29 14.12 13.03
CA ARG A 111 18.39 14.85 13.67
C ARG A 111 17.98 15.35 15.06
N GLU A 112 18.68 14.90 16.09
CA GLU A 112 18.53 15.40 17.46
C GLU A 112 19.32 16.70 17.62
N LYS A 113 18.61 17.84 17.64
CA LYS A 113 19.23 19.17 17.68
C LYS A 113 20.11 19.43 18.92
N ARG A 114 19.74 18.88 20.08
CA ARG A 114 20.46 19.12 21.35
C ARG A 114 21.87 18.52 21.36
N ARG A 115 22.03 17.33 20.78
CA ARG A 115 23.30 16.60 20.72
C ARG A 115 24.00 16.71 19.37
N ASN A 116 23.31 17.30 18.38
CA ASN A 116 23.75 17.35 16.99
C ASN A 116 24.08 15.96 16.40
N LYS A 117 23.28 14.95 16.76
CA LYS A 117 23.44 13.56 16.28
C LYS A 117 22.24 13.15 15.43
N TRP A 118 22.46 12.24 14.51
CA TRP A 118 21.42 11.51 13.80
C TRP A 118 20.97 10.33 14.65
N VAL A 119 19.66 10.19 14.85
CA VAL A 119 19.08 9.10 15.64
C VAL A 119 18.32 8.17 14.71
N ALA A 120 18.53 6.87 14.88
CA ALA A 120 17.76 5.84 14.21
C ALA A 120 16.93 5.04 15.23
N GLU A 121 15.66 4.80 14.91
CA GLU A 121 14.73 3.98 15.68
C GLU A 121 13.91 3.11 14.74
N ILE A 122 13.50 1.92 15.21
CA ILE A 122 12.50 1.08 14.54
C ILE A 122 11.38 0.69 15.47
N LYS A 123 10.16 0.55 14.90
CA LYS A 123 8.99 0.11 15.64
C LYS A 123 8.62 -1.30 15.18
N VAL A 124 8.72 -2.27 16.07
CA VAL A 124 8.40 -3.68 15.82
C VAL A 124 7.44 -4.14 16.88
N ASP A 125 6.35 -4.80 16.49
CA ASP A 125 5.33 -5.34 17.41
C ASP A 125 4.84 -4.34 18.46
N ARG A 126 4.62 -3.10 17.99
CA ARG A 126 4.19 -1.93 18.78
C ARG A 126 5.23 -1.37 19.77
N ARG A 127 6.44 -1.94 19.84
CA ARG A 127 7.54 -1.46 20.67
C ARG A 127 8.54 -0.66 19.84
N LYS A 128 9.06 0.41 20.43
CA LYS A 128 10.12 1.23 19.84
C LYS A 128 11.47 0.65 20.26
N ILE A 129 12.37 0.51 19.30
CA ILE A 129 13.72 -0.02 19.47
C ILE A 129 14.67 1.07 18.99
N HIS A 130 15.48 1.58 19.91
CA HIS A 130 16.53 2.53 19.60
C HIS A 130 17.70 1.80 18.93
N LEU A 131 18.05 2.19 17.70
CA LEU A 131 19.10 1.55 16.92
C LEU A 131 20.46 2.22 17.12
N GLY A 132 20.46 3.48 17.57
CA GLY A 132 21.67 4.21 17.90
C GLY A 132 21.57 5.71 17.64
N GLN A 133 22.68 6.39 17.95
CA GLN A 133 22.94 7.78 17.58
C GLN A 133 24.26 7.84 16.81
N PHE A 134 24.28 8.58 15.70
CA PHE A 134 25.35 8.62 14.71
C PHE A 134 25.74 10.07 14.43
N ASP A 135 26.98 10.29 13.97
CA ASP A 135 27.43 11.61 13.51
C ASP A 135 26.95 11.89 12.09
N ASP A 136 26.87 10.84 11.28
CA ASP A 136 26.50 10.92 9.87
C ASP A 136 25.08 10.42 9.60
N PHE A 137 24.44 11.01 8.59
CA PHE A 137 23.07 10.64 8.19
C PHE A 137 23.02 9.24 7.57
N ASP A 138 23.98 8.91 6.71
CA ASP A 138 24.01 7.66 5.97
C ASP A 138 24.28 6.48 6.91
N GLU A 139 25.07 6.67 7.97
CA GLU A 139 25.25 5.68 9.04
C GLU A 139 23.92 5.37 9.75
N ALA A 140 23.14 6.39 10.10
CA ALA A 140 21.84 6.22 10.74
C ALA A 140 20.84 5.51 9.79
N VAL A 141 20.85 5.84 8.51
CA VAL A 141 20.05 5.16 7.48
C VAL A 141 20.48 3.71 7.29
N ALA A 142 21.78 3.43 7.28
CA ALA A 142 22.31 2.07 7.15
C ALA A 142 21.90 1.20 8.35
N ALA A 143 22.01 1.72 9.57
CA ALA A 143 21.53 1.04 10.78
C ALA A 143 20.02 0.75 10.72
N ARG A 144 19.24 1.71 10.20
CA ARG A 144 17.81 1.56 10.00
C ARG A 144 17.47 0.47 8.98
N LYS A 145 18.11 0.46 7.81
CA LYS A 145 17.92 -0.56 6.78
C LYS A 145 18.33 -1.96 7.24
N ALA A 146 19.44 -2.06 7.99
CA ALA A 146 19.87 -3.33 8.57
C ALA A 146 18.82 -3.89 9.54
N ALA A 147 18.21 -3.04 10.37
CA ALA A 147 17.13 -3.44 11.25
C ALA A 147 15.87 -3.86 10.48
N GLU A 148 15.51 -3.16 9.41
CA GLU A 148 14.37 -3.53 8.55
C GLU A 148 14.52 -4.95 7.99
N ALA A 149 15.71 -5.27 7.45
CA ALA A 149 16.02 -6.62 6.98
C ALA A 149 15.94 -7.66 8.12
N ALA A 150 16.51 -7.35 9.29
CA ALA A 150 16.50 -8.26 10.44
C ALA A 150 15.09 -8.55 10.99
N TYR A 151 14.17 -7.58 10.92
CA TYR A 151 12.80 -7.72 11.42
C TYR A 151 11.78 -8.08 10.33
N GLY A 152 12.22 -8.37 9.11
CA GLY A 152 11.37 -8.83 8.01
C GLY A 152 10.40 -7.77 7.51
N PHE A 153 10.88 -6.53 7.36
CA PHE A 153 10.16 -5.49 6.63
C PHE A 153 10.25 -5.74 5.12
N HIS A 154 9.28 -5.20 4.37
CA HIS A 154 9.31 -5.30 2.92
C HIS A 154 10.44 -4.45 2.34
N GLU A 155 11.03 -4.85 1.23
CA GLU A 155 12.10 -4.09 0.56
C GLU A 155 11.68 -2.66 0.20
N ASN A 156 10.42 -2.48 -0.19
CA ASN A 156 9.85 -1.17 -0.52
C ASN A 156 9.46 -0.34 0.74
N HIS A 157 9.78 -0.79 1.96
CA HIS A 157 9.41 -0.04 3.16
C HIS A 157 10.10 1.33 3.19
N GLY A 158 9.31 2.38 3.33
CA GLY A 158 9.81 3.74 3.29
C GLY A 158 10.09 4.29 1.89
N GLU A 159 9.74 3.57 0.83
CA GLU A 159 9.75 4.15 -0.51
C GLU A 159 8.64 5.20 -0.67
N THR A 160 8.81 6.08 -1.66
CA THR A 160 7.78 7.03 -2.06
C THR A 160 6.83 6.37 -3.05
N ALA A 161 5.53 6.54 -2.80
CA ALA A 161 4.44 6.07 -3.67
C ALA A 161 4.24 6.95 -4.90
#